data_AF-A0A6I7WPH8-F1
#
_entry.id   AF-A0A6I7WPH8-F1
#
_cell.length_a   1.000
_cell.length_b   1.000
_cell.length_c   1.000
_cell.angle_alpha   90.00
_cell.angle_beta   90.00
_cell.angle_gamma   90.00
#
_symmetry.space_group_name_H-M   'P 1'
#
loop_
_entity.id
_entity.type
_entity.pdbx_description
1 polymer ?
#
loop_
_entity_poly.entity_id
_entity_poly.type
_entity_poly.pdbx_seq_one_letter_code
_entity_poly.pdbx_strand_id
1 'polypeptide(L)' 'MLRDNYNTIIVGGGIIGSSIFFELSKILGNKVLLVEAKKVGESGATSTTGAIVRAFDPVP' A
#
# COMPACT_ATOMS: atom_id res chain seq x y z
N MET A 1 -18.35 -6.05 -14.29
CA MET A 1 -17.66 -6.90 -13.30
C MET A 1 -16.38 -6.22 -12.86
N LEU A 2 -16.26 -5.87 -11.57
CA LEU A 2 -15.02 -5.30 -11.01
C LEU A 2 -13.98 -6.39 -10.67
N ARG A 3 -14.38 -7.68 -10.66
CA ARG A 3 -13.55 -8.80 -10.18
C ARG A 3 -12.69 -9.47 -11.26
N ASP A 4 -13.11 -9.45 -12.52
CA ASP A 4 -12.49 -10.31 -13.55
C ASP A 4 -11.20 -9.73 -14.16
N ASN A 5 -10.79 -8.52 -13.76
CA ASN A 5 -9.64 -7.82 -14.33
C ASN A 5 -8.42 -7.68 -13.39
N TYR A 6 -8.56 -8.02 -12.11
CA TYR A 6 -7.47 -7.88 -11.14
C TYR A 6 -6.96 -9.25 -10.69
N ASN A 7 -5.65 -9.44 -10.69
CA ASN A 7 -5.00 -10.65 -10.18
C ASN A 7 -4.58 -10.52 -8.71
N THR A 8 -4.41 -9.28 -8.24
CA THR A 8 -3.96 -8.98 -6.88
C THR A 8 -4.83 -7.87 -6.29
N ILE A 9 -5.35 -8.11 -5.09
CA ILE A 9 -6.09 -7.12 -4.31
C ILE A 9 -5.33 -6.85 -3.03
N ILE A 10 -5.01 -5.58 -2.79
CA ILE A 10 -4.34 -5.10 -1.58
C ILE A 10 -5.39 -4.40 -0.73
N VAL A 11 -5.53 -4.86 0.52
CA VAL A 11 -6.49 -4.28 1.49
C VAL A 11 -5.71 -3.45 2.50
N GLY A 12 -5.99 -2.14 2.53
CA GLY A 12 -5.34 -1.17 3.39
C GLY A 12 -4.41 -0.23 2.62
N GLY A 13 -4.82 1.04 2.50
CA GLY A 13 -4.11 2.12 1.83
C GLY A 13 -3.14 2.88 2.74
N GLY A 14 -2.61 2.25 3.79
CA GLY A 14 -1.49 2.79 4.55
C GLY A 14 -0.19 2.79 3.74
N ILE A 15 0.91 3.25 4.35
CA ILE A 15 2.22 3.33 3.67
C ILE A 15 2.66 2.00 3.09
N ILE A 16 2.46 0.88 3.81
CA ILE A 16 2.87 -0.45 3.33
C ILE A 16 2.04 -0.88 2.12
N GLY A 17 0.71 -0.86 2.21
CA GLY A 17 -0.15 -1.30 1.10
C GLY A 17 -0.01 -0.41 -0.13
N SER A 18 0.17 0.90 0.06
CA SER A 18 0.40 1.85 -1.04
C SER A 18 1.76 1.61 -1.72
N SER A 19 2.81 1.32 -0.95
CA SER A 19 4.13 0.98 -1.50
C SER A 19 4.11 -0.33 -2.29
N ILE A 20 3.44 -1.37 -1.76
CA ILE A 20 3.26 -2.64 -2.48
C ILE A 20 2.47 -2.42 -3.77
N PHE A 21 1.38 -1.64 -3.72
CA PHE A 21 0.59 -1.30 -4.89
C PHE A 21 1.44 -0.61 -5.95
N PHE A 22 2.25 0.38 -5.56
CA PHE A 22 3.14 1.11 -6.47
C PHE A 22 4.13 0.19 -7.16
N GLU A 23 4.84 -0.65 -6.40
CA GLU A 23 5.84 -1.57 -6.98
C GLU A 23 5.21 -2.65 -7.86
N LEU A 24 4.10 -3.27 -7.42
CA LEU A 24 3.42 -4.29 -8.22
C LEU A 24 2.78 -3.70 -9.48
N SER A 25 2.28 -2.47 -9.44
CA SER A 25 1.70 -1.81 -10.61
C SER A 25 2.74 -1.56 -11.71
N LYS A 26 4.02 -1.41 -11.39
CA LYS A 26 5.09 -1.32 -12.39
C LYS A 26 5.28 -2.61 -13.20
N ILE A 27 4.96 -3.76 -12.60
CA ILE A 27 5.18 -5.09 -13.20
C ILE A 27 3.89 -5.63 -13.82
N LEU A 28 2.76 -5.46 -13.12
CA LEU A 28 1.47 -6.06 -13.46
C LEU A 28 0.49 -5.07 -14.12
N GLY A 29 0.87 -3.79 -14.21
CA GLY A 29 0.04 -2.74 -14.77
C GLY A 29 -1.29 -2.57 -14.03
N ASN A 30 -2.38 -2.53 -14.80
CA ASN A 30 -3.73 -2.31 -14.30
C ASN A 30 -4.38 -3.54 -13.63
N LYS A 31 -3.63 -4.62 -13.38
CA LYS A 31 -4.13 -5.85 -12.76
C LYS A 31 -4.07 -5.83 -11.22
N VAL A 32 -3.57 -4.75 -10.62
CA VAL A 32 -3.52 -4.58 -9.17
C VAL A 32 -4.62 -3.62 -8.72
N LEU A 33 -5.36 -3.98 -7.67
CA LEU A 33 -6.36 -3.12 -7.05
C LEU A 33 -5.99 -2.84 -5.59
N LEU A 34 -5.93 -1.56 -5.20
CA LEU A 34 -5.82 -1.12 -3.81
C LEU A 34 -7.20 -0.72 -3.30
N VAL A 35 -7.62 -1.31 -2.17
CA VAL A 35 -8.87 -0.99 -1.50
C VAL A 35 -8.57 -0.41 -0.12
N GLU A 36 -9.12 0.76 0.16
CA GLU A 36 -9.01 1.45 1.44
C GLU A 36 -10.42 1.79 1.94
N ALA A 37 -10.66 1.67 3.25
CA ALA A 37 -11.96 1.92 3.85
C ALA A 37 -12.35 3.40 3.79
N LYS A 38 -11.37 4.30 3.84
CA LYS A 38 -11.56 5.75 3.77
C LYS A 38 -10.68 6.38 2.71
N LYS A 39 -9.61 7.07 3.12
CA LYS A 39 -8.67 7.77 2.24
C LYS A 39 -7.25 7.25 2.46
N VAL A 40 -6.58 6.98 1.36
CA VAL A 40 -5.20 6.47 1.32
C VAL A 40 -4.29 7.38 2.14
N GLY A 41 -3.46 6.78 3.00
CA GLY A 41 -2.51 7.47 3.85
C GLY A 41 -3.10 8.24 5.05
N GLU A 42 -4.42 8.45 5.12
CA GLU A 42 -5.01 9.41 6.08
C GLU A 42 -5.63 8.78 7.32
N SER A 43 -6.06 7.52 7.26
CA SER A 43 -6.96 6.94 8.26
C SER A 43 -6.35 5.88 9.20
N GLY A 44 -5.02 5.77 9.26
CA GLY A 44 -4.31 4.79 10.10
C GLY A 44 -2.97 5.30 10.63
N ALA A 45 -2.11 4.39 11.12
CA ALA A 45 -0.82 4.76 11.72
C ALA A 45 0.10 5.59 10.81
N THR A 46 -0.12 5.53 9.49
CA THR A 46 0.58 6.36 8.50
C THR A 46 0.29 7.87 8.65
N SER A 47 -0.88 8.28 9.11
CA SER A 47 -1.20 9.71 9.26
C SER A 47 -0.75 10.30 10.60
N THR A 48 -0.50 9.46 11.60
CA THR A 48 -0.15 9.88 12.96
C THR A 48 1.34 9.70 13.27
N THR A 49 2.14 9.19 12.34
CA THR A 49 3.58 8.96 12.53
C THR A 49 4.39 10.26 12.35
N GLY A 50 5.54 10.34 13.02
CA GLY A 50 6.53 11.41 12.82
C GLY A 50 7.36 11.26 11.54
N ALA A 51 7.13 10.21 10.74
CA ALA A 51 7.78 9.93 9.47
C ALA A 51 9.33 9.85 9.52
N ILE A 52 9.90 9.57 10.70
CA ILE A 52 11.34 9.42 10.88
C ILE A 52 11.79 8.08 10.28
N VAL A 53 12.63 8.13 9.25
CA VAL A 53 13.26 6.95 8.65
C VAL A 53 14.65 6.78 9.25
N ARG A 54 14.93 5.63 9.85
CA ARG A 54 16.25 5.24 10.35
C ARG A 54 16.74 4.04 9.57
N ALA A 55 18.00 4.09 9.13
CA ALA A 55 18.66 2.97 8.44
C ALA A 55 19.33 1.97 9.40
N PHE A 56 19.33 2.27 10.70
CA PHE A 56 19.91 1.39 11.71
C PHE A 56 18.86 0.37 12.17
N ASP A 57 19.10 -0.90 11.87
CA ASP A 57 18.39 -2.03 12.45
C ASP A 57 19.30 -2.76 13.44
N PRO A 58 19.01 -2.76 14.74
CA PRO A 58 19.82 -3.48 15.72
C PRO A 58 19.74 -5.01 15.56
N VAL A 59 18.76 -5.54 14.84
CA VAL A 59 18.63 -6.99 14.56
C VAL A 59 18.08 -7.21 13.14
N PRO A 60 18.93 -7.60 12.16
CA PRO A 60 18.52 -7.79 10.78
C PRO A 60 17.63 -9.02 10.55
#